data_AF-A0A371CRH3-F1
#
_entry.id   AF-A0A371CRH3-F1
#
_cell.length_a   1.000
_cell.length_b   1.000
_cell.length_c   1.000
_cell.angle_alpha   90.00
_cell.angle_beta   90.00
_cell.angle_gamma   90.00
#
_symmetry.space_group_name_H-M   'P 1'
#
loop_
_entity.id
_entity.type
_entity.pdbx_description
1 polymer ?
#
loop_
_entity_poly.entity_id
_entity_poly.type
_entity_poly.pdbx_seq_one_letter_code
_entity_poly.pdbx_strand_id
1 'polypeptide(L)'
;MKSPTLQPYQYRERREQYSELFGATFQRLFEDKNVSDGALRDEAHEYLKVLKRPDMAPDNSPLWIKWYAERQPEKSFDVTSRSIFEGLYRTADDFEMPSSARFISACICAEALVIRDAVDPELEAEAIAGGLADLAANWIGELMNPFMSDENRGGRRAARRFGYLEERLAERDGDICVMCGRTFCAGANQCAQQSVLPRFLEHTREGASPQWRTSDSPRPSTWPDERPELARIFLRSVSETPTATPSNPPAGSLQDGCISMRAFETLRYYCDFPDTTIHPLSPSNCTLMHHRAYWAFMNLLWCLKPTQVPNRYDVVVFAPADSIGTDHVDWVYFRDALNRSAVEPPSPDALRVHAMVASVLHHSGATGLLAVPLCIPQYPPDDIKPAVTQAGVEGKYLSHSHRSLLSRALHALLGFVHVSHRLQR
;
A
#
# COMPACT_ATOMS: atom_id res chain seq x y z
N MET A 1 -6.18 17.20 40.67
CA MET A 1 -6.07 15.75 40.94
C MET A 1 -5.18 15.15 39.88
N LYS A 2 -4.06 14.52 40.26
CA LYS A 2 -3.10 13.92 39.33
C LYS A 2 -3.70 12.65 38.73
N SER A 3 -3.73 12.54 37.40
CA SER A 3 -4.12 11.31 36.73
C SER A 3 -3.07 10.23 37.05
N PRO A 4 -3.46 9.04 37.57
CA PRO A 4 -2.51 8.00 37.94
C PRO A 4 -1.82 7.50 36.67
N THR A 5 -0.51 7.74 36.57
CA THR A 5 0.33 7.20 35.50
C THR A 5 0.27 5.68 35.56
N LEU A 6 -0.37 5.06 34.58
CA LEU A 6 -0.53 3.62 34.49
C LEU A 6 0.84 2.93 34.39
N GLN A 7 1.05 1.88 35.19
CA GLN A 7 2.28 1.09 35.17
C GLN A 7 2.43 0.36 33.82
N PRO A 8 3.62 0.32 33.20
CA PRO A 8 3.84 -0.30 31.88
C PRO A 8 3.36 -1.76 31.74
N TYR A 9 3.30 -2.51 32.84
CA TYR A 9 2.80 -3.89 32.84
C TYR A 9 1.27 -3.95 32.60
N GLN A 10 0.50 -3.05 33.20
CA GLN A 10 -0.96 -2.93 33.00
C GLN A 10 -1.31 -2.45 31.58
N TYR A 11 -0.35 -1.86 30.87
CA TYR A 11 -0.49 -1.44 29.47
C TYR A 11 -0.39 -2.62 28.51
N ARG A 12 0.51 -3.58 28.77
CA ARG A 12 0.69 -4.76 27.92
C ARG A 12 -0.47 -5.74 28.02
N GLU A 13 -0.94 -6.04 29.23
CA GLU A 13 -2.09 -6.95 29.42
C GLU A 13 -3.36 -6.39 28.78
N ARG A 14 -3.65 -5.10 28.99
CA ARG A 14 -4.78 -4.44 28.31
C ARG A 14 -4.67 -4.48 26.79
N ARG A 15 -3.46 -4.45 26.25
CA ARG A 15 -3.23 -4.51 24.81
C ARG A 15 -3.48 -5.89 24.22
N GLU A 16 -3.10 -6.96 24.92
CA GLU A 16 -3.38 -8.34 24.49
C GLU A 16 -4.89 -8.60 24.50
N GLN A 17 -5.53 -8.25 25.62
CA GLN A 17 -6.98 -8.36 25.75
C GLN A 17 -7.73 -7.54 24.70
N TYR A 18 -7.30 -6.28 24.46
CA TYR A 18 -7.89 -5.46 23.41
C TYR A 18 -7.84 -6.14 22.05
N SER A 19 -6.66 -6.68 21.70
CA SER A 19 -6.45 -7.30 20.41
C SER A 19 -7.33 -8.53 20.21
N GLU A 20 -7.44 -9.38 21.23
CA GLU A 20 -8.34 -10.54 21.20
C GLU A 20 -9.81 -10.11 21.06
N LEU A 21 -10.24 -9.11 21.84
CA LEU A 21 -11.61 -8.57 21.79
C LEU A 21 -11.92 -7.94 20.43
N PHE A 22 -11.01 -7.15 19.88
CA PHE A 22 -11.13 -6.57 18.55
C PHE A 22 -11.28 -7.67 17.49
N GLY A 23 -10.39 -8.66 17.48
CA GLY A 23 -10.41 -9.75 16.51
C GLY A 23 -11.70 -10.56 16.56
N ALA A 24 -12.14 -10.93 17.77
CA ALA A 24 -13.40 -11.64 17.96
C ALA A 24 -14.61 -10.81 17.52
N THR A 25 -14.62 -9.51 17.85
CA THR A 25 -15.71 -8.60 17.49
C THR A 25 -15.76 -8.36 15.98
N PHE A 26 -14.60 -8.11 15.35
CA PHE A 26 -14.45 -7.99 13.91
C PHE A 26 -14.95 -9.24 13.19
N GLN A 27 -14.47 -10.42 13.56
CA GLN A 27 -14.83 -11.67 12.88
C GLN A 27 -16.34 -11.91 12.96
N ARG A 28 -16.93 -11.70 14.15
CA ARG A 28 -18.37 -11.80 14.35
C ARG A 28 -19.12 -10.86 13.41
N LEU A 29 -18.76 -9.58 13.36
CA LEU A 29 -19.43 -8.60 12.49
C LEU A 29 -19.21 -8.91 11.01
N PHE A 30 -18.00 -9.31 10.63
CA PHE A 30 -17.65 -9.61 9.24
C PHE A 30 -18.36 -10.86 8.72
N GLU A 31 -18.56 -11.89 9.55
CA GLU A 31 -19.22 -13.13 9.14
C GLU A 31 -20.75 -13.12 9.34
N ASP A 32 -21.30 -12.16 10.09
CA ASP A 32 -22.73 -12.13 10.42
C ASP A 32 -23.62 -11.78 9.20
N LYS A 33 -24.13 -12.81 8.54
CA LYS A 33 -25.05 -12.71 7.40
C LYS A 33 -26.42 -12.13 7.76
N ASN A 34 -26.75 -12.01 9.05
CA ASN A 34 -28.00 -11.39 9.47
C ASN A 34 -27.93 -9.86 9.43
N VAL A 35 -26.73 -9.28 9.41
CA VAL A 35 -26.52 -7.84 9.24
C VAL A 35 -26.16 -7.57 7.77
N SER A 36 -27.06 -6.89 7.07
CA SER A 36 -26.81 -6.47 5.68
C SER A 36 -25.61 -5.52 5.59
N ASP A 37 -24.91 -5.54 4.46
CA ASP A 37 -23.75 -4.67 4.22
C ASP A 37 -24.11 -3.17 4.35
N GLY A 38 -25.31 -2.79 3.90
CA GLY A 38 -25.82 -1.42 4.05
C GLY A 38 -25.98 -1.01 5.51
N ALA A 39 -26.65 -1.83 6.33
CA ALA A 39 -26.82 -1.55 7.76
C ALA A 39 -25.48 -1.47 8.51
N LEU A 40 -24.53 -2.37 8.20
CA LEU A 40 -23.20 -2.34 8.81
C LEU A 40 -22.41 -1.08 8.39
N ARG A 41 -22.55 -0.66 7.12
CA ARG A 41 -21.96 0.60 6.61
C ARG A 41 -22.59 1.80 7.30
N ASP A 42 -23.91 1.85 7.45
CA ASP A 42 -24.61 2.95 8.13
C ASP A 42 -24.12 3.10 9.58
N GLU A 43 -24.03 2.00 10.34
CA GLU A 43 -23.49 2.00 11.71
C GLU A 43 -22.04 2.49 11.76
N ALA A 44 -21.18 2.02 10.85
CA ALA A 44 -19.80 2.50 10.77
C ALA A 44 -19.74 4.01 10.48
N HIS A 45 -20.62 4.52 9.62
CA HIS A 45 -20.71 5.94 9.32
C HIS A 45 -21.20 6.77 10.52
N GLU A 46 -22.05 6.23 11.40
CA GLU A 46 -22.42 6.87 12.66
C GLU A 46 -21.18 7.08 13.55
N TYR A 47 -20.33 6.07 13.71
CA TYR A 47 -19.08 6.21 14.47
C TYR A 47 -18.11 7.22 13.84
N LEU A 48 -17.99 7.23 12.50
CA LEU A 48 -17.16 8.22 11.80
C LEU A 48 -17.61 9.67 11.97
N LYS A 49 -18.85 9.93 12.43
CA LYS A 49 -19.30 11.31 12.73
C LYS A 49 -18.48 11.96 13.85
N VAL A 50 -17.89 11.18 14.75
CA VAL A 50 -17.06 11.70 15.84
C VAL A 50 -15.87 12.53 15.32
N LEU A 51 -15.25 12.09 14.23
CA LEU A 51 -14.12 12.76 13.58
C LEU A 51 -14.51 14.09 12.90
N LYS A 52 -15.81 14.39 12.76
CA LYS A 52 -16.30 15.67 12.23
C LYS A 52 -16.45 16.74 13.31
N ARG A 53 -16.40 16.37 14.58
CA ARG A 53 -16.59 17.32 15.67
C ARG A 53 -15.37 18.26 15.75
N PRO A 54 -15.57 19.57 15.91
CA PRO A 54 -14.45 20.52 15.96
C PRO A 54 -13.45 20.24 17.09
N ASP A 55 -13.91 19.71 18.22
CA ASP A 55 -13.08 19.35 19.37
C ASP A 55 -12.22 18.10 19.12
N MET A 56 -12.55 17.28 18.11
CA MET A 56 -11.81 16.07 17.69
C MET A 56 -10.89 16.32 16.48
N ALA A 57 -10.75 17.58 16.05
CA ALA A 57 -9.85 17.95 14.95
C ALA A 57 -8.38 17.49 15.16
N PRO A 58 -7.82 17.49 16.39
CA PRO A 58 -6.47 16.98 16.64
C PRO A 58 -6.29 15.50 16.29
N ASP A 59 -7.30 14.67 16.58
CA ASP A 59 -7.32 13.22 16.35
C ASP A 59 -7.65 12.88 14.88
N ASN A 60 -8.45 13.72 14.22
CA ASN A 60 -8.72 13.56 12.80
C ASN A 60 -7.51 13.90 11.90
N SER A 61 -6.39 14.36 12.46
CA SER A 61 -5.15 14.64 11.73
C SER A 61 -4.08 13.60 12.08
N PRO A 62 -3.81 12.62 11.17
CA PRO A 62 -2.88 11.54 11.46
C PRO A 62 -1.50 12.07 11.89
N LEU A 63 -0.95 11.54 12.98
CA LEU A 63 0.34 12.02 13.53
C LEU A 63 1.49 11.95 12.51
N TRP A 64 1.48 10.95 11.63
CA TRP A 64 2.48 10.83 10.59
C TRP A 64 2.40 11.98 9.59
N ILE A 65 1.20 12.46 9.21
CA ILE A 65 1.05 13.65 8.35
C ILE A 65 1.67 14.89 8.99
N LYS A 66 1.49 15.09 10.30
CA LYS A 66 2.12 16.21 11.03
C LYS A 66 3.65 16.14 10.91
N TRP A 67 4.21 14.95 11.08
CA TRP A 67 5.65 14.68 10.93
C TRP A 67 6.18 14.89 9.50
N TYR A 68 5.34 14.67 8.48
CA TYR A 68 5.65 15.03 7.09
C TYR A 68 5.60 16.54 6.86
N ALA A 69 4.55 17.22 7.32
CA ALA A 69 4.38 18.66 7.17
C ALA A 69 5.53 19.44 7.84
N GLU A 70 6.06 18.94 8.96
CA GLU A 70 7.25 19.50 9.61
C GLU A 70 8.52 19.38 8.75
N ARG A 71 8.65 18.33 7.94
CA ARG A 71 9.80 18.10 7.05
C ARG A 71 9.68 18.81 5.71
N GLN A 72 8.46 19.01 5.24
CA GLN A 72 8.15 19.61 3.94
C GLN A 72 7.04 20.64 4.11
N PRO A 73 7.33 21.80 4.73
CA PRO A 73 6.34 22.83 4.98
C PRO A 73 5.72 23.39 3.69
N GLU A 74 6.41 23.25 2.56
CA GLU A 74 5.90 23.63 1.23
C GLU A 74 4.85 22.67 0.68
N LYS A 75 4.70 21.47 1.26
CA LYS A 75 3.71 20.47 0.86
C LYS A 75 2.65 20.31 1.94
N SER A 76 1.46 20.81 1.66
CA SER A 76 0.27 20.48 2.44
C SER A 76 -0.41 19.25 1.85
N PHE A 77 -0.61 18.23 2.67
CA PHE A 77 -1.49 17.11 2.35
C PHE A 77 -2.85 17.36 2.98
N ASP A 78 -3.93 17.30 2.19
CA ASP A 78 -5.31 17.41 2.69
C ASP A 78 -5.81 16.03 3.16
N VAL A 79 -5.04 15.41 4.06
CA VAL A 79 -5.29 14.06 4.56
C VAL A 79 -5.77 14.11 6.00
N THR A 80 -6.89 13.45 6.24
CA THR A 80 -7.46 13.25 7.56
C THR A 80 -7.73 11.77 7.80
N SER A 81 -7.84 11.35 9.07
CA SER A 81 -8.23 9.98 9.41
C SER A 81 -9.57 9.62 8.74
N ARG A 82 -10.52 10.56 8.72
CA ARG A 82 -11.79 10.43 8.03
C ARG A 82 -11.64 10.29 6.51
N SER A 83 -10.81 11.11 5.84
CA SER A 83 -10.66 11.03 4.38
C SER A 83 -10.01 9.72 3.95
N ILE A 84 -9.20 9.08 4.80
CA ILE A 84 -8.69 7.72 4.58
C ILE A 84 -9.84 6.71 4.51
N PHE A 85 -10.75 6.70 5.50
CA PHE A 85 -11.92 5.81 5.48
C PHE A 85 -12.83 6.07 4.27
N GLU A 86 -13.09 7.34 3.96
CA GLU A 86 -13.89 7.72 2.79
C GLU A 86 -13.21 7.27 1.48
N GLY A 87 -11.89 7.39 1.38
CA GLY A 87 -11.10 6.91 0.24
C GLY A 87 -11.10 5.39 0.10
N LEU A 88 -11.11 4.66 1.21
CA LEU A 88 -11.25 3.21 1.24
C LEU A 88 -12.64 2.76 0.73
N TYR A 89 -13.72 3.39 1.19
CA TYR A 89 -15.07 3.09 0.69
C TYR A 89 -15.23 3.45 -0.79
N ARG A 90 -14.77 4.63 -1.22
CA ARG A 90 -14.84 5.03 -2.64
C ARG A 90 -14.08 4.08 -3.54
N THR A 91 -12.88 3.66 -3.13
CA THR A 91 -12.11 2.67 -3.88
C THR A 91 -12.84 1.32 -3.94
N ALA A 92 -13.47 0.87 -2.85
CA ALA A 92 -14.26 -0.36 -2.87
C ALA A 92 -15.45 -0.27 -3.84
N ASP A 93 -16.14 0.87 -3.85
CA ASP A 93 -17.25 1.15 -4.78
C ASP A 93 -16.73 1.20 -6.24
N ASP A 94 -15.59 1.87 -6.51
CA ASP A 94 -14.97 2.00 -7.84
C ASP A 94 -14.52 0.67 -8.46
N PHE A 95 -14.23 -0.33 -7.62
CA PHE A 95 -13.80 -1.68 -8.02
C PHE A 95 -14.92 -2.71 -7.91
N GLU A 96 -16.14 -2.30 -7.55
CA GLU A 96 -17.29 -3.19 -7.36
C GLU A 96 -17.02 -4.31 -6.33
N MET A 97 -16.34 -3.98 -5.23
CA MET A 97 -15.92 -4.94 -4.21
C MET A 97 -16.69 -4.77 -2.89
N PRO A 98 -17.91 -5.34 -2.77
CA PRO A 98 -18.73 -5.20 -1.57
C PRO A 98 -18.09 -5.85 -0.33
N SER A 99 -17.29 -6.92 -0.50
CA SER A 99 -16.54 -7.54 0.60
C SER A 99 -15.54 -6.57 1.24
N SER A 100 -14.90 -5.72 0.43
CA SER A 100 -13.99 -4.67 0.89
C SER A 100 -14.72 -3.62 1.71
N ALA A 101 -15.90 -3.17 1.26
CA ALA A 101 -16.75 -2.24 2.01
C ALA A 101 -17.20 -2.86 3.34
N ARG A 102 -17.59 -4.13 3.34
CA ARG A 102 -17.96 -4.87 4.55
C ARG A 102 -16.79 -5.00 5.52
N PHE A 103 -15.59 -5.31 5.03
CA PHE A 103 -14.37 -5.37 5.85
C PHE A 103 -14.12 -4.04 6.57
N ILE A 104 -14.18 -2.92 5.84
CA ILE A 104 -14.01 -1.58 6.43
C ILE A 104 -15.04 -1.34 7.54
N SER A 105 -16.33 -1.57 7.23
CA SER A 105 -17.41 -1.32 8.17
C SER A 105 -17.29 -2.19 9.43
N ALA A 106 -16.98 -3.48 9.26
CA ALA A 106 -16.78 -4.39 10.38
C ALA A 106 -15.64 -3.95 11.31
N CYS A 107 -14.52 -3.48 10.76
CA CYS A 107 -13.39 -2.98 11.55
C CYS A 107 -13.72 -1.69 12.31
N ILE A 108 -14.38 -0.72 11.66
CA ILE A 108 -14.80 0.54 12.31
C ILE A 108 -15.75 0.24 13.47
N CYS A 109 -16.77 -0.60 13.23
CA CYS A 109 -17.71 -1.00 14.27
C CYS A 109 -17.02 -1.78 15.39
N ALA A 110 -16.12 -2.72 15.06
CA ALA A 110 -15.38 -3.48 16.08
C ALA A 110 -14.53 -2.57 16.97
N GLU A 111 -13.80 -1.62 16.39
CA GLU A 111 -13.01 -0.62 17.13
C GLU A 111 -13.89 0.15 18.11
N ALA A 112 -15.01 0.70 17.63
CA ALA A 112 -15.90 1.50 18.45
C ALA A 112 -16.60 0.70 19.56
N LEU A 113 -17.05 -0.53 19.27
CA LEU A 113 -17.69 -1.40 20.25
C LEU A 113 -16.74 -1.78 21.40
N VAL A 114 -15.50 -2.16 21.08
CA VAL A 114 -14.51 -2.53 22.09
C VAL A 114 -14.14 -1.34 22.97
N ILE A 115 -14.04 -0.14 22.38
CA ILE A 115 -13.75 1.08 23.13
C ILE A 115 -14.91 1.45 24.06
N ARG A 116 -16.16 1.41 23.55
CA ARG A 116 -17.35 1.75 24.33
C ARG A 116 -17.53 0.84 25.55
N ASP A 117 -17.21 -0.44 25.42
CA ASP A 117 -17.31 -1.39 26.54
C ASP A 117 -16.20 -1.18 27.60
N ALA A 118 -15.14 -0.45 27.27
CA ALA A 118 -13.95 -0.29 28.10
C ALA A 118 -13.76 1.12 28.71
N VAL A 119 -14.49 2.13 28.23
CA VAL A 119 -14.27 3.54 28.56
C VAL A 119 -15.52 4.17 29.17
N ASP A 120 -15.32 5.17 30.03
CA ASP A 120 -16.40 5.98 30.60
C ASP A 120 -17.21 6.68 29.48
N PRO A 121 -18.56 6.68 29.52
CA PRO A 121 -19.40 7.38 28.54
C PRO A 121 -19.02 8.84 28.29
N GLU A 122 -18.48 9.55 29.28
CA GLU A 122 -18.04 10.95 29.10
C GLU A 122 -16.79 11.08 28.20
N LEU A 123 -15.98 10.03 28.14
CA LEU A 123 -14.74 9.96 27.35
C LEU A 123 -14.88 9.11 26.08
N GLU A 124 -16.04 8.47 25.86
CA GLU A 124 -16.28 7.54 24.76
C GLU A 124 -15.96 8.17 23.41
N ALA A 125 -16.43 9.39 23.15
CA ALA A 125 -16.20 10.06 21.87
C ALA A 125 -14.72 10.36 21.60
N GLU A 126 -13.97 10.83 22.60
CA GLU A 126 -12.53 11.08 22.48
C GLU A 126 -11.79 9.77 22.23
N ALA A 127 -12.14 8.71 22.98
CA ALA A 127 -11.52 7.40 22.82
C ALA A 127 -11.81 6.78 21.44
N ILE A 128 -13.06 6.85 20.94
CA ILE A 128 -13.41 6.38 19.60
C ILE A 128 -12.67 7.19 18.53
N ALA A 129 -12.59 8.52 18.66
CA ALA A 129 -11.84 9.35 17.70
C ALA A 129 -10.36 8.94 17.63
N GLY A 130 -9.72 8.73 18.78
CA GLY A 130 -8.34 8.24 18.87
C GLY A 130 -8.15 6.84 18.27
N GLY A 131 -9.03 5.89 18.60
CA GLY A 131 -8.98 4.53 18.05
C GLY A 131 -9.15 4.49 16.53
N LEU A 132 -10.10 5.27 16.00
CA LEU A 132 -10.30 5.39 14.55
C LEU A 132 -9.11 6.07 13.85
N ALA A 133 -8.46 7.05 14.48
CA ALA A 133 -7.25 7.66 13.94
C ALA A 133 -6.09 6.66 13.86
N ASP A 134 -5.91 5.84 14.90
CA ASP A 134 -4.92 4.77 14.92
C ASP A 134 -5.23 3.68 13.89
N LEU A 135 -6.50 3.30 13.75
CA LEU A 135 -6.95 2.34 12.73
C LEU A 135 -6.64 2.85 11.31
N ALA A 136 -6.98 4.10 10.99
CA ALA A 136 -6.67 4.71 9.70
C ALA A 136 -5.16 4.75 9.42
N ALA A 137 -4.35 5.11 10.43
CA ALA A 137 -2.90 5.15 10.29
C ALA A 137 -2.30 3.74 10.07
N ASN A 138 -2.82 2.72 10.77
CA ASN A 138 -2.39 1.34 10.59
C ASN A 138 -2.69 0.84 9.17
N TRP A 139 -3.89 1.09 8.64
CA TRP A 139 -4.26 0.67 7.30
C TRP A 139 -3.45 1.34 6.20
N ILE A 140 -3.16 2.65 6.30
CA ILE A 140 -2.24 3.28 5.34
C ILE A 140 -0.86 2.60 5.39
N GLY A 141 -0.33 2.36 6.59
CA GLY A 141 0.96 1.66 6.73
C GLY A 141 0.95 0.23 6.17
N GLU A 142 -0.13 -0.51 6.39
CA GLU A 142 -0.31 -1.89 5.90
C GLU A 142 -0.49 -1.96 4.39
N LEU A 143 -1.35 -1.11 3.81
CA LEU A 143 -1.56 -1.02 2.36
C LEU A 143 -0.32 -0.53 1.61
N MET A 144 0.47 0.35 2.23
CA MET A 144 1.72 0.85 1.64
C MET A 144 2.88 -0.13 1.78
N ASN A 145 2.83 -1.07 2.73
CA ASN A 145 3.95 -1.96 3.04
C ASN A 145 4.54 -2.69 1.83
N PRO A 146 3.74 -3.29 0.92
CA PRO A 146 4.26 -3.95 -0.28
C PRO A 146 5.07 -3.02 -1.18
N PHE A 147 4.81 -1.71 -1.14
CA PHE A 147 5.41 -0.69 -2.01
C PHE A 147 6.56 0.07 -1.35
N MET A 148 6.92 -0.26 -0.12
CA MET A 148 8.05 0.36 0.58
C MET A 148 9.33 -0.42 0.32
N SER A 149 10.38 0.24 -0.20
CA SER A 149 11.65 -0.42 -0.50
C SER A 149 12.51 -0.62 0.75
N ASP A 150 13.09 -1.82 0.91
CA ASP A 150 14.21 -2.05 1.85
C ASP A 150 15.59 -1.76 1.22
N GLU A 151 15.62 -1.40 -0.07
CA GLU A 151 16.82 -1.47 -0.92
C GLU A 151 17.90 -0.43 -0.64
N ASN A 152 17.71 0.45 0.35
CA ASN A 152 18.85 1.14 0.96
C ASN A 152 19.89 0.17 1.55
N ARG A 153 19.60 -1.13 1.65
CA ARG A 153 20.50 -2.18 2.18
C ARG A 153 21.14 -3.07 1.11
N GLY A 154 20.75 -2.99 -0.16
CA GLY A 154 21.11 -3.97 -1.19
C GLY A 154 22.25 -3.54 -2.12
N GLY A 155 23.50 -3.92 -1.83
CA GLY A 155 24.66 -3.64 -2.68
C GLY A 155 24.69 -4.36 -4.05
N ARG A 156 25.84 -4.30 -4.74
CA ARG A 156 26.15 -4.76 -6.13
C ARG A 156 25.60 -6.13 -6.60
N ARG A 157 25.12 -7.02 -5.73
CA ARG A 157 24.54 -8.32 -6.10
C ARG A 157 23.14 -8.21 -6.72
N ALA A 158 22.37 -7.17 -6.39
CA ALA A 158 21.05 -6.95 -6.98
C ALA A 158 21.16 -6.67 -8.51
N ALA A 159 22.14 -5.86 -8.91
CA ALA A 159 22.40 -5.44 -10.30
C ALA A 159 22.47 -6.58 -11.34
N ARG A 160 23.05 -7.75 -11.00
CA ARG A 160 23.17 -8.86 -11.96
C ARG A 160 21.86 -9.63 -12.20
N ARG A 161 20.99 -9.72 -11.19
CA ARG A 161 19.70 -10.43 -11.34
C ARG A 161 18.72 -9.65 -12.22
N PHE A 162 18.86 -8.32 -12.25
CA PHE A 162 18.01 -7.46 -13.07
C PHE A 162 18.22 -7.65 -14.57
N GLY A 163 19.46 -7.86 -15.04
CA GLY A 163 19.73 -7.98 -16.48
C GLY A 163 19.01 -9.13 -17.18
N TYR A 164 18.98 -10.33 -16.59
CA TYR A 164 18.27 -11.48 -17.17
C TYR A 164 16.75 -11.27 -17.17
N LEU A 165 16.22 -10.68 -16.10
CA LEU A 165 14.79 -10.39 -16.00
C LEU A 165 14.36 -9.30 -16.99
N GLU A 166 15.15 -8.24 -17.15
CA GLU A 166 14.93 -7.20 -18.14
C GLU A 166 14.84 -7.78 -19.56
N GLU A 167 15.77 -8.64 -19.96
CA GLU A 167 15.76 -9.29 -21.28
C GLU A 167 14.49 -10.13 -21.50
N ARG A 168 14.08 -10.91 -20.50
CA ARG A 168 12.87 -11.74 -20.55
C ARG A 168 11.59 -10.90 -20.63
N LEU A 169 11.56 -9.77 -19.94
CA LEU A 169 10.42 -8.85 -19.99
C LEU A 169 10.40 -8.06 -21.29
N ALA A 170 11.55 -7.71 -21.85
CA ALA A 170 11.66 -7.09 -23.17
C ALA A 170 11.08 -8.01 -24.25
N GLU A 171 11.41 -9.30 -24.20
CA GLU A 171 10.81 -10.32 -25.08
C GLU A 171 9.28 -10.46 -24.89
N ARG A 172 8.80 -10.36 -23.64
CA ARG A 172 7.36 -10.45 -23.31
C ARG A 172 6.59 -9.23 -23.79
N ASP A 173 7.13 -8.04 -23.51
CA ASP A 173 6.47 -6.75 -23.69
C ASP A 173 6.78 -6.14 -25.08
N GLY A 174 7.58 -6.82 -25.91
CA GLY A 174 7.93 -6.41 -27.27
C GLY A 174 8.78 -5.14 -27.32
N ASP A 175 9.62 -4.93 -26.31
CA ASP A 175 10.39 -3.69 -26.11
C ASP A 175 9.53 -2.43 -26.02
N ILE A 176 8.28 -2.52 -25.54
CA ILE A 176 7.36 -1.38 -25.44
C ILE A 176 7.20 -0.93 -23.99
N CYS A 177 7.25 0.39 -23.77
CA CYS A 177 6.88 1.01 -22.51
C CYS A 177 5.37 0.89 -22.30
N VAL A 178 4.99 0.20 -21.23
CA VAL A 178 3.58 -0.06 -20.88
C VAL A 178 2.74 1.20 -20.68
N MET A 179 3.34 2.30 -20.24
CA MET A 179 2.62 3.58 -20.00
C MET A 179 2.31 4.33 -21.30
N CYS A 180 3.25 4.37 -22.24
CA CYS A 180 3.15 5.28 -23.40
C CYS A 180 3.09 4.56 -24.76
N GLY A 181 3.20 3.22 -24.78
CA GLY A 181 3.13 2.43 -26.00
C GLY A 181 4.33 2.59 -26.96
N ARG A 182 5.38 3.32 -26.57
CA ARG A 182 6.57 3.57 -27.41
C ARG A 182 7.64 2.50 -27.17
N THR A 183 8.39 2.16 -28.23
CA THR A 183 9.48 1.19 -28.15
C THR A 183 10.73 1.79 -27.51
N PHE A 184 11.54 0.99 -26.82
CA PHE A 184 12.80 1.40 -26.18
C PHE A 184 13.98 1.61 -27.16
N CYS A 185 13.71 1.86 -28.44
CA CYS A 185 14.75 1.92 -29.48
C CYS A 185 15.54 3.24 -29.47
N ALA A 186 16.82 3.13 -29.06
CA ALA A 186 17.98 4.00 -29.27
C ALA A 186 17.77 5.33 -30.04
N GLY A 187 17.61 6.44 -29.30
CA GLY A 187 17.51 7.78 -29.86
C GLY A 187 17.03 8.79 -28.83
N ALA A 188 17.97 9.42 -28.14
CA ALA A 188 17.77 10.26 -26.97
C ALA A 188 16.63 11.28 -27.10
N ASN A 189 15.79 11.32 -26.06
CA ASN A 189 14.92 12.44 -25.68
C ASN A 189 13.53 12.59 -26.31
N GLN A 190 13.01 11.63 -27.10
CA GLN A 190 11.73 11.83 -27.81
C GLN A 190 10.48 11.25 -27.15
N CYS A 191 10.52 10.81 -25.89
CA CYS A 191 9.27 10.44 -25.18
C CYS A 191 8.36 11.66 -24.93
N ALA A 192 8.90 12.88 -24.94
CA ALA A 192 8.11 14.08 -24.65
C ALA A 192 7.44 14.77 -25.87
N GLN A 193 7.70 14.37 -27.13
CA GLN A 193 7.34 15.24 -28.27
C GLN A 193 6.81 14.58 -29.55
N GLN A 194 6.58 13.27 -29.62
CA GLN A 194 5.96 12.66 -30.80
C GLN A 194 4.61 12.04 -30.47
N SER A 195 3.54 12.75 -30.81
CA SER A 195 2.16 12.26 -30.81
C SER A 195 2.07 10.99 -31.68
N VAL A 196 1.79 9.85 -31.05
CA VAL A 196 1.51 8.61 -31.78
C VAL A 196 0.01 8.59 -32.08
N LEU A 197 -0.32 8.53 -33.38
CA LEU A 197 -1.66 8.24 -33.89
C LEU A 197 -2.23 6.97 -33.23
N PRO A 198 -3.57 6.87 -33.05
CA PRO A 198 -4.21 5.71 -32.44
C PRO A 198 -4.10 4.50 -33.39
N ARG A 199 -2.96 3.80 -33.36
CA ARG A 199 -2.80 2.49 -33.99
C ARG A 199 -2.96 1.44 -32.90
N PHE A 200 -4.13 0.83 -32.94
CA PHE A 200 -4.45 -0.51 -32.46
C PHE A 200 -3.20 -1.37 -32.16
N LEU A 201 -3.06 -1.81 -30.92
CA LEU A 201 -2.17 -2.90 -30.49
C LEU A 201 -2.70 -4.26 -30.98
N GLU A 202 -3.05 -4.38 -32.26
CA GLU A 202 -3.05 -5.67 -32.95
C GLU A 202 -1.66 -5.90 -33.53
N HIS A 203 -0.71 -6.33 -32.69
CA HIS A 203 0.54 -6.90 -33.20
C HIS A 203 0.24 -8.21 -33.95
N THR A 204 -0.07 -8.10 -35.24
CA THR A 204 0.39 -9.04 -36.26
C THR A 204 1.63 -8.43 -36.91
N ARG A 205 2.81 -8.93 -36.54
CA ARG A 205 3.97 -8.83 -37.41
C ARG A 205 4.76 -10.12 -37.33
N GLU A 206 4.47 -11.00 -38.27
CA GLU A 206 5.39 -12.07 -38.65
C GLU A 206 6.69 -11.43 -39.15
N GLY A 207 7.83 -11.82 -38.56
CA GLY A 207 9.10 -11.86 -39.31
C GLY A 207 10.15 -10.76 -39.13
N ALA A 208 10.29 -10.10 -37.96
CA ALA A 208 11.49 -9.29 -37.70
C ALA A 208 12.09 -9.59 -36.32
N SER A 209 13.28 -10.21 -36.32
CA SER A 209 14.12 -10.43 -35.14
C SER A 209 14.89 -9.14 -34.81
N PRO A 210 14.83 -8.59 -33.58
CA PRO A 210 15.61 -7.41 -33.22
C PRO A 210 17.08 -7.80 -33.03
N GLN A 211 17.95 -7.34 -33.93
CA GLN A 211 19.40 -7.39 -33.71
C GLN A 211 19.84 -6.14 -32.94
N TRP A 212 20.14 -6.31 -31.65
CA TRP A 212 20.88 -5.31 -30.88
C TRP A 212 22.30 -5.20 -31.43
N ARG A 213 22.61 -4.11 -32.15
CA ARG A 213 24.00 -3.79 -32.53
C ARG A 213 24.68 -3.04 -31.39
N THR A 214 25.76 -3.62 -30.86
CA THR A 214 26.76 -2.92 -30.06
C THR A 214 27.50 -1.92 -30.95
N SER A 215 27.12 -0.64 -30.89
CA SER A 215 27.77 0.44 -31.65
C SER A 215 28.58 1.33 -30.68
N ASP A 216 29.91 1.26 -30.79
CA ASP A 216 30.91 2.01 -30.02
C ASP A 216 31.05 3.49 -30.43
N SER A 217 29.92 4.21 -30.53
CA SER A 217 29.95 5.66 -30.80
C SER A 217 29.91 6.46 -29.48
N PRO A 218 30.78 7.48 -29.29
CA PRO A 218 30.78 8.29 -28.07
C PRO A 218 29.52 9.19 -28.02
N ARG A 219 28.74 9.07 -26.93
CA ARG A 219 27.46 9.76 -26.69
C ARG A 219 27.64 11.17 -26.10
N PRO A 220 26.82 12.17 -26.47
CA PRO A 220 26.75 13.46 -25.76
C PRO A 220 26.08 13.34 -24.39
N SER A 221 26.51 14.16 -23.43
CA SER A 221 26.29 14.00 -21.98
C SER A 221 25.07 14.73 -21.40
N THR A 222 23.86 14.54 -21.92
CA THR A 222 22.65 15.07 -21.27
C THR A 222 21.63 13.95 -21.05
N TRP A 223 21.62 13.46 -19.80
CA TRP A 223 20.79 12.40 -19.19
C TRP A 223 20.97 10.98 -19.77
N PRO A 224 21.39 9.98 -18.96
CA PRO A 224 21.65 8.61 -19.42
C PRO A 224 20.40 7.74 -19.68
N ASP A 225 19.21 8.34 -19.75
CA ASP A 225 17.90 7.67 -19.59
C ASP A 225 17.30 7.10 -20.89
N GLU A 226 18.05 6.25 -21.60
CA GLU A 226 17.49 5.45 -22.71
C GLU A 226 17.17 4.01 -22.33
N ARG A 227 17.60 3.56 -21.15
CA ARG A 227 17.39 2.18 -20.73
C ARG A 227 15.99 2.03 -20.14
N PRO A 228 15.20 1.00 -20.54
CA PRO A 228 13.97 0.68 -19.83
C PRO A 228 14.28 0.41 -18.36
N GLU A 229 13.43 0.92 -17.48
CA GLU A 229 13.45 0.62 -16.06
C GLU A 229 12.53 -0.56 -15.77
N LEU A 230 12.99 -1.42 -14.86
CA LEU A 230 12.19 -2.50 -14.32
C LEU A 230 11.25 -1.98 -13.24
N ALA A 231 9.99 -1.75 -13.60
CA ALA A 231 8.94 -1.40 -12.66
C ALA A 231 8.42 -2.65 -11.96
N ARG A 232 8.65 -2.72 -10.65
CA ARG A 232 8.06 -3.76 -9.80
C ARG A 232 6.71 -3.29 -9.28
N ILE A 233 5.73 -4.19 -9.24
CA ILE A 233 4.44 -3.91 -8.64
C ILE A 233 4.59 -3.89 -7.12
N PHE A 234 5.06 -4.99 -6.52
CA PHE A 234 5.48 -5.03 -5.12
C PHE A 234 7.00 -4.94 -4.97
N LEU A 235 7.46 -4.05 -4.09
CA LEU A 235 8.86 -3.94 -3.68
C LEU A 235 9.23 -4.97 -2.60
N ARG A 236 8.24 -5.48 -1.86
CA ARG A 236 8.41 -6.54 -0.86
C ARG A 236 7.70 -7.81 -1.28
N SER A 237 8.20 -8.94 -0.77
CA SER A 237 7.48 -10.20 -0.92
C SER A 237 6.19 -10.11 -0.10
N VAL A 238 5.09 -10.47 -0.73
CA VAL A 238 3.78 -10.59 -0.08
C VAL A 238 3.52 -12.09 0.04
N SER A 239 3.51 -12.62 1.27
CA SER A 239 3.34 -14.06 1.53
C SER A 239 2.64 -14.30 2.87
N GLU A 240 1.81 -15.35 2.91
CA GLU A 240 1.14 -15.84 4.14
C GLU A 240 2.15 -16.41 5.15
N THR A 241 3.18 -17.11 4.64
CA THR A 241 4.28 -17.59 5.48
C THR A 241 5.36 -16.52 5.54
N PRO A 242 5.78 -16.07 6.74
CA PRO A 242 7.00 -15.29 6.85
C PRO A 242 8.11 -16.09 6.20
N THR A 243 8.68 -15.62 5.09
CA THR A 243 9.83 -16.26 4.48
C THR A 243 10.87 -16.43 5.57
N ALA A 244 11.27 -17.68 5.84
CA ALA A 244 12.09 -18.06 6.97
C ALA A 244 13.17 -17.00 7.21
N THR A 245 13.12 -16.36 8.38
CA THR A 245 14.04 -15.29 8.74
C THR A 245 15.46 -15.75 8.42
N PRO A 246 16.30 -14.92 7.77
CA PRO A 246 17.71 -15.22 7.67
C PRO A 246 18.20 -15.55 9.08
N SER A 247 19.00 -16.62 9.21
CA SER A 247 19.27 -17.36 10.46
C SER A 247 19.85 -16.54 11.62
N ASN A 248 20.05 -15.23 11.47
CA ASN A 248 20.34 -14.26 12.52
C ASN A 248 19.71 -12.92 12.14
N PRO A 249 18.45 -12.64 12.50
CA PRO A 249 17.92 -11.32 12.27
C PRO A 249 18.49 -10.38 13.35
N PRO A 250 18.93 -9.16 13.01
CA PRO A 250 19.49 -8.24 13.98
C PRO A 250 18.49 -8.00 15.12
N ALA A 251 19.00 -7.87 16.35
CA ALA A 251 18.19 -7.56 17.53
C ALA A 251 17.39 -6.26 17.25
N GLY A 252 16.06 -6.38 17.13
CA GLY A 252 15.14 -5.32 16.68
C GLY A 252 14.15 -5.74 15.57
N SER A 253 14.37 -6.88 14.92
CA SER A 253 13.60 -7.37 13.75
C SER A 253 12.21 -7.99 14.02
N LEU A 254 11.83 -8.22 15.29
CA LEU A 254 10.53 -8.84 15.63
C LEU A 254 9.34 -7.95 15.21
N GLN A 255 9.51 -6.64 15.09
CA GLN A 255 8.44 -5.73 14.64
C GLN A 255 8.15 -5.85 13.15
N ASP A 256 9.14 -6.16 12.31
CA ASP A 256 8.96 -6.22 10.85
C ASP A 256 8.08 -7.40 10.42
N GLY A 257 8.18 -8.55 11.11
CA GLY A 257 7.34 -9.72 10.85
C GLY A 257 5.85 -9.46 11.09
N CYS A 258 5.52 -8.73 12.16
CA CYS A 258 4.13 -8.39 12.50
C CYS A 258 3.50 -7.36 11.53
N ILE A 259 4.31 -6.55 10.83
CA ILE A 259 3.81 -5.62 9.82
C ILE A 259 3.51 -6.37 8.52
N SER A 260 4.41 -7.27 8.09
CA SER A 260 4.25 -8.02 6.84
C SER A 260 3.01 -8.91 6.83
N MET A 261 2.71 -9.61 7.93
CA MET A 261 1.50 -10.45 7.98
C MET A 261 0.22 -9.62 7.98
N ARG A 262 0.20 -8.49 8.69
CA ARG A 262 -0.97 -7.60 8.70
C ARG A 262 -1.21 -6.98 7.34
N ALA A 263 -0.15 -6.57 6.66
CA ALA A 263 -0.25 -6.13 5.28
C ALA A 263 -0.89 -7.22 4.42
N PHE A 264 -0.44 -8.46 4.53
CA PHE A 264 -1.03 -9.58 3.80
C PHE A 264 -2.52 -9.78 4.12
N GLU A 265 -2.92 -9.75 5.39
CA GLU A 265 -4.33 -9.92 5.79
C GLU A 265 -5.20 -8.75 5.33
N THR A 266 -4.71 -7.52 5.45
CA THR A 266 -5.40 -6.34 4.91
C THR A 266 -5.54 -6.45 3.40
N LEU A 267 -4.50 -6.88 2.66
CA LEU A 267 -4.62 -7.14 1.23
C LEU A 267 -5.63 -8.26 0.93
N ARG A 268 -5.66 -9.32 1.74
CA ARG A 268 -6.61 -10.43 1.57
C ARG A 268 -8.06 -9.98 1.75
N TYR A 269 -8.37 -9.28 2.84
CA TYR A 269 -9.76 -8.89 3.13
C TYR A 269 -10.20 -7.66 2.34
N TYR A 270 -9.32 -6.68 2.17
CA TYR A 270 -9.67 -5.43 1.49
C TYR A 270 -9.49 -5.52 -0.03
N CYS A 271 -8.41 -6.11 -0.52
CA CYS A 271 -8.13 -6.19 -1.96
C CYS A 271 -8.53 -7.53 -2.58
N ASP A 272 -9.12 -8.45 -1.80
CA ASP A 272 -9.44 -9.82 -2.23
C ASP A 272 -8.20 -10.50 -2.85
N PHE A 273 -7.03 -10.24 -2.25
CA PHE A 273 -5.76 -10.79 -2.70
C PHE A 273 -5.70 -12.28 -2.34
N PRO A 274 -5.40 -13.19 -3.30
CA PRO A 274 -5.43 -14.62 -3.04
C PRO A 274 -4.26 -15.08 -2.17
N ASP A 275 -4.38 -16.29 -1.61
CA ASP A 275 -3.36 -16.96 -0.81
C ASP A 275 -2.17 -17.43 -1.68
N THR A 276 -1.46 -16.47 -2.26
CA THR A 276 -0.32 -16.67 -3.16
C THR A 276 0.86 -15.83 -2.72
N THR A 277 2.06 -16.32 -3.00
CA THR A 277 3.30 -15.58 -2.74
C THR A 277 3.79 -14.95 -4.02
N ILE A 278 3.96 -13.62 -4.01
CA ILE A 278 4.52 -12.88 -5.14
C ILE A 278 5.94 -12.42 -4.77
N HIS A 279 6.93 -13.02 -5.43
CA HIS A 279 8.32 -12.64 -5.25
C HIS A 279 8.61 -11.30 -5.95
N PRO A 280 9.36 -10.35 -5.33
CA PRO A 280 9.61 -9.02 -5.90
C PRO A 280 10.26 -9.03 -7.28
N LEU A 281 11.04 -10.05 -7.58
CA LEU A 281 11.75 -10.24 -8.86
C LEU A 281 11.09 -11.30 -9.75
N SER A 282 9.85 -11.70 -9.49
CA SER A 282 9.09 -12.55 -10.40
C SER A 282 8.73 -11.75 -11.67
N PRO A 283 8.76 -12.35 -12.88
CA PRO A 283 8.23 -11.71 -14.07
C PRO A 283 6.77 -11.25 -13.92
N SER A 284 5.95 -11.99 -13.18
CA SER A 284 4.56 -11.62 -12.86
C SER A 284 4.44 -10.42 -11.91
N ASN A 285 5.54 -9.97 -11.30
CA ASN A 285 5.55 -8.78 -10.46
C ASN A 285 6.24 -7.59 -11.16
N CYS A 286 6.56 -7.70 -12.45
CA CYS A 286 7.41 -6.73 -13.14
C CYS A 286 6.87 -6.31 -14.50
N THR A 287 7.12 -5.06 -14.87
CA THR A 287 6.85 -4.47 -16.19
C THR A 287 8.01 -3.57 -16.60
N LEU A 288 8.18 -3.34 -17.91
CA LEU A 288 9.16 -2.39 -18.41
C LEU A 288 8.54 -1.03 -18.70
N MET A 289 9.22 0.03 -18.29
CA MET A 289 8.75 1.41 -18.46
C MET A 289 9.90 2.37 -18.75
N HIS A 290 9.60 3.51 -19.35
CA HIS A 290 10.55 4.63 -19.36
C HIS A 290 10.76 5.17 -17.94
N HIS A 291 11.94 5.73 -17.66
CA HIS A 291 12.34 6.18 -16.33
C HIS A 291 11.30 7.02 -15.59
N ARG A 292 10.69 8.02 -16.25
CA ARG A 292 9.65 8.86 -15.64
C ARG A 292 8.35 8.10 -15.33
N ALA A 293 7.93 7.24 -16.26
CA ALA A 293 6.74 6.41 -16.07
C ALA A 293 6.95 5.40 -14.93
N TYR A 294 8.13 4.77 -14.89
CA TYR A 294 8.59 3.93 -13.79
C TYR A 294 8.51 4.67 -12.46
N TRP A 295 9.15 5.84 -12.36
CA TRP A 295 9.16 6.61 -11.13
C TRP A 295 7.73 6.96 -10.68
N ALA A 296 6.88 7.43 -11.59
CA ALA A 296 5.50 7.76 -11.27
C ALA A 296 4.68 6.52 -10.84
N PHE A 297 4.92 5.36 -11.45
CA PHE A 297 4.25 4.09 -11.12
C PHE A 297 4.64 3.60 -9.72
N MET A 298 5.94 3.67 -9.40
CA MET A 298 6.46 3.30 -8.08
C MET A 298 5.92 4.20 -6.96
N ASN A 299 5.54 5.42 -7.30
CA ASN A 299 5.00 6.41 -6.36
C ASN A 299 3.46 6.47 -6.35
N LEU A 300 2.80 5.48 -6.96
CA LEU A 300 1.34 5.36 -7.01
C LEU A 300 0.66 6.61 -7.61
N LEU A 301 1.33 7.29 -8.54
CA LEU A 301 0.82 8.49 -9.23
C LEU A 301 -0.03 8.15 -10.47
N TRP A 302 0.05 6.90 -10.90
CA TRP A 302 -0.82 6.29 -11.90
C TRP A 302 -0.84 4.78 -11.69
N CYS A 303 -1.83 4.08 -12.23
CA CYS A 303 -1.95 2.62 -12.10
C CYS A 303 -2.59 1.98 -13.34
N LEU A 304 -2.63 0.64 -13.33
CA LEU A 304 -3.31 -0.19 -14.33
C LEU A 304 -4.57 -0.78 -13.68
N LYS A 305 -5.74 -0.17 -13.91
CA LYS A 305 -7.02 -0.61 -13.35
C LYS A 305 -7.59 -1.79 -14.16
N PRO A 306 -7.88 -2.95 -13.55
CA PRO A 306 -8.47 -4.07 -14.27
C PRO A 306 -9.81 -3.72 -14.93
N THR A 307 -10.07 -4.29 -16.11
CA THR A 307 -11.36 -4.19 -16.80
C THR A 307 -12.09 -5.53 -16.80
N GLN A 308 -13.33 -5.54 -17.32
CA GLN A 308 -14.09 -6.78 -17.53
C GLN A 308 -13.46 -7.72 -18.59
N VAL A 309 -12.54 -7.20 -19.41
CA VAL A 309 -11.81 -8.02 -20.39
C VAL A 309 -10.54 -8.56 -19.73
N PRO A 310 -10.36 -9.90 -19.68
CA PRO A 310 -9.17 -10.50 -19.07
C PRO A 310 -7.88 -9.93 -19.65
N ASN A 311 -6.91 -9.64 -18.77
CA ASN A 311 -5.61 -9.04 -19.11
C ASN A 311 -5.65 -7.66 -19.78
N ARG A 312 -6.81 -7.00 -19.84
CA ARG A 312 -6.92 -5.60 -20.25
C ARG A 312 -7.06 -4.71 -19.02
N TYR A 313 -6.30 -3.62 -19.02
CA TYR A 313 -6.25 -2.65 -17.93
C TYR A 313 -6.37 -1.24 -18.48
N ASP A 314 -7.19 -0.40 -17.84
CA ASP A 314 -7.22 1.03 -18.13
C ASP A 314 -6.06 1.74 -17.43
N VAL A 315 -5.43 2.69 -18.10
CA VAL A 315 -4.38 3.52 -17.51
C VAL A 315 -5.06 4.67 -16.78
N VAL A 316 -4.93 4.69 -15.45
CA VAL A 316 -5.51 5.74 -14.61
C VAL A 316 -4.41 6.61 -14.05
N VAL A 317 -4.48 7.90 -14.31
CA VAL A 317 -3.49 8.90 -13.89
C VAL A 317 -4.07 9.77 -12.78
N PHE A 318 -3.40 9.81 -11.62
CA PHE A 318 -3.82 10.60 -10.45
C PHE A 318 -3.03 11.90 -10.31
N ALA A 319 -1.82 11.96 -10.88
CA ALA A 319 -1.00 13.16 -10.86
C ALA A 319 -1.32 14.10 -12.04
N PRO A 320 -1.06 15.41 -11.87
CA PRO A 320 -1.06 16.35 -12.99
C PRO A 320 -0.17 15.86 -14.15
N ALA A 321 -0.59 16.14 -15.39
CA ALA A 321 0.06 15.59 -16.59
C ALA A 321 1.56 15.97 -16.71
N ASP A 322 1.93 17.14 -16.21
CA ASP A 322 3.31 17.63 -16.14
C ASP A 322 4.20 16.80 -15.22
N SER A 323 3.63 16.15 -14.21
CA SER A 323 4.35 15.37 -13.20
C SER A 323 4.77 13.98 -13.70
N ILE A 324 4.02 13.40 -14.65
CA ILE A 324 4.37 12.12 -15.29
C ILE A 324 5.34 12.35 -16.45
N GLY A 325 5.22 13.50 -17.12
CA GLY A 325 6.17 13.94 -18.15
C GLY A 325 6.21 13.06 -19.41
N THR A 326 5.11 12.34 -19.69
CA THR A 326 4.91 11.56 -20.92
C THR A 326 3.42 11.51 -21.27
N ASP A 327 3.11 11.44 -22.57
CA ASP A 327 1.80 10.99 -23.04
C ASP A 327 1.58 9.54 -22.57
N HIS A 328 0.32 9.18 -22.37
CA HIS A 328 -0.07 7.82 -21.98
C HIS A 328 -1.10 7.24 -22.95
N VAL A 329 -1.12 5.92 -23.03
CA VAL A 329 -2.20 5.20 -23.71
C VAL A 329 -3.43 5.12 -22.79
N ASP A 330 -4.62 4.98 -23.34
CA ASP A 330 -5.84 4.86 -22.52
C ASP A 330 -5.93 3.50 -21.81
N TRP A 331 -5.37 2.46 -22.41
CA TRP A 331 -5.43 1.10 -21.90
C TRP A 331 -4.25 0.25 -22.39
N VAL A 332 -3.99 -0.84 -21.68
CA VAL A 332 -2.95 -1.83 -21.94
C VAL A 332 -3.58 -3.21 -21.99
N TYR A 333 -3.06 -4.08 -22.85
CA TYR A 333 -3.45 -5.49 -22.92
C TYR A 333 -2.22 -6.38 -22.87
N PHE A 334 -2.15 -7.27 -21.88
CA PHE A 334 -1.10 -8.29 -21.80
C PHE A 334 -1.59 -9.57 -22.46
N ARG A 335 -0.87 -10.08 -23.46
CA ARG A 335 -1.24 -11.33 -24.12
C ARG A 335 -0.96 -12.52 -23.22
N ASP A 336 -1.87 -13.49 -23.21
CA ASP A 336 -1.62 -14.78 -22.59
C ASP A 336 -0.41 -15.47 -23.23
N ALA A 337 0.37 -16.17 -22.41
CA ALA A 337 1.59 -16.88 -22.79
C ALA A 337 1.36 -18.03 -23.79
N LEU A 338 0.13 -18.25 -24.25
CA LEU A 338 -0.31 -19.39 -25.05
C LEU A 338 0.39 -19.53 -26.41
N ASN A 339 1.19 -18.56 -26.86
CA ASN A 339 1.62 -18.58 -28.27
C ASN A 339 3.05 -18.17 -28.64
N ARG A 340 4.01 -17.91 -27.72
CA ARG A 340 5.48 -17.88 -28.04
C ARG A 340 6.38 -17.42 -26.88
N SER A 341 5.88 -16.62 -25.94
CA SER A 341 6.66 -16.13 -24.80
C SER A 341 6.51 -17.10 -23.63
N ALA A 342 7.61 -17.69 -23.17
CA ALA A 342 7.64 -18.49 -21.94
C ALA A 342 7.58 -17.64 -20.65
N VAL A 343 7.32 -16.33 -20.76
CA VAL A 343 7.33 -15.39 -19.62
C VAL A 343 5.90 -14.98 -19.29
N GLU A 344 5.52 -15.22 -18.04
CA GLU A 344 4.19 -14.89 -17.50
C GLU A 344 3.90 -13.38 -17.59
N PRO A 345 2.66 -12.98 -17.93
CA PRO A 345 2.23 -11.58 -17.80
C PRO A 345 2.27 -11.13 -16.34
N PRO A 346 2.18 -9.81 -16.08
CA PRO A 346 2.01 -9.31 -14.72
C PRO A 346 0.76 -9.91 -14.06
N SER A 347 0.87 -10.25 -12.78
CA SER A 347 -0.20 -10.82 -11.97
C SER A 347 -1.38 -9.83 -11.94
N PRO A 348 -2.58 -10.27 -12.38
CA PRO A 348 -3.78 -9.44 -12.31
C PRO A 348 -4.09 -8.99 -10.87
N ASP A 349 -3.85 -9.86 -9.89
CA ASP A 349 -4.07 -9.56 -8.47
C ASP A 349 -3.10 -8.50 -7.95
N ALA A 350 -1.82 -8.58 -8.31
CA ALA A 350 -0.84 -7.55 -7.93
C ALA A 350 -1.19 -6.19 -8.55
N LEU A 351 -1.58 -6.17 -9.83
CA LEU A 351 -2.01 -4.94 -10.51
C LEU A 351 -3.29 -4.36 -9.88
N ARG A 352 -4.27 -5.20 -9.54
CA ARG A 352 -5.47 -4.78 -8.80
C ARG A 352 -5.12 -4.15 -7.46
N VAL A 353 -4.26 -4.79 -6.66
CA VAL A 353 -3.79 -4.23 -5.38
C VAL A 353 -3.12 -2.87 -5.58
N HIS A 354 -2.19 -2.76 -6.54
CA HIS A 354 -1.53 -1.49 -6.86
C HIS A 354 -2.55 -0.40 -7.24
N ALA A 355 -3.50 -0.73 -8.11
CA ALA A 355 -4.53 0.20 -8.55
C ALA A 355 -5.48 0.63 -7.42
N MET A 356 -5.87 -0.29 -6.55
CA MET A 356 -6.68 0.02 -5.37
C MET A 356 -5.92 0.92 -4.40
N VAL A 357 -4.67 0.60 -4.06
CA VAL A 357 -3.89 1.42 -3.12
C VAL A 357 -3.61 2.82 -3.69
N ALA A 358 -3.31 2.92 -4.99
CA ALA A 358 -3.18 4.23 -5.65
C ALA A 358 -4.50 5.03 -5.59
N SER A 359 -5.64 4.38 -5.79
CA SER A 359 -6.97 5.00 -5.69
C SER A 359 -7.30 5.46 -4.26
N VAL A 360 -6.94 4.67 -3.24
CA VAL A 360 -7.09 5.06 -1.83
C VAL A 360 -6.28 6.31 -1.52
N LEU A 361 -5.02 6.35 -1.95
CA LEU A 361 -4.18 7.53 -1.77
C LEU A 361 -4.75 8.75 -2.49
N HIS A 362 -5.29 8.56 -3.70
CA HIS A 362 -5.96 9.62 -4.43
C HIS A 362 -7.20 10.16 -3.73
N HIS A 363 -8.17 9.28 -3.42
CA HIS A 363 -9.44 9.67 -2.82
C HIS A 363 -9.31 10.23 -1.40
N SER A 364 -8.24 9.86 -0.68
CA SER A 364 -7.97 10.36 0.68
C SER A 364 -7.19 11.68 0.73
N GLY A 365 -6.69 12.17 -0.42
CA GLY A 365 -5.82 13.35 -0.51
C GLY A 365 -4.34 13.05 -0.23
N ALA A 366 -3.95 11.77 -0.11
CA ALA A 366 -2.60 11.31 0.19
C ALA A 366 -1.75 11.05 -1.07
N THR A 367 -2.19 11.50 -2.26
CA THR A 367 -1.38 11.41 -3.49
C THR A 367 -0.02 12.07 -3.29
N GLY A 368 1.03 11.43 -3.78
CA GLY A 368 2.40 11.96 -3.69
C GLY A 368 3.07 11.74 -2.33
N LEU A 369 2.44 11.04 -1.39
CA LEU A 369 3.06 10.66 -0.13
C LEU A 369 4.37 9.86 -0.35
N LEU A 370 4.42 9.01 -1.38
CA LEU A 370 5.62 8.27 -1.77
C LEU A 370 6.57 9.09 -2.65
N ALA A 371 6.07 10.08 -3.39
CA ALA A 371 6.85 10.88 -4.34
C ALA A 371 7.91 11.77 -3.66
N VAL A 372 7.81 11.93 -2.34
CA VAL A 372 8.87 12.44 -1.52
C VAL A 372 9.94 11.36 -1.39
N PRO A 373 11.22 11.60 -1.73
CA PRO A 373 12.31 10.70 -1.42
C PRO A 373 12.39 10.51 0.10
N LEU A 374 11.61 9.57 0.61
CA LEU A 374 11.55 9.28 2.00
C LEU A 374 12.80 8.49 2.31
N CYS A 375 13.71 9.14 3.05
CA CYS A 375 14.15 8.48 4.26
C CYS A 375 12.89 8.02 4.99
N ILE A 376 12.49 6.76 4.78
CA ILE A 376 11.55 6.06 5.67
C ILE A 376 11.94 6.51 7.08
N PRO A 377 11.01 6.94 7.94
CA PRO A 377 11.34 7.16 9.33
C PRO A 377 12.06 5.91 9.83
N GLN A 378 13.40 5.99 9.93
CA GLN A 378 14.03 5.33 11.04
C GLN A 378 13.28 5.92 12.22
N TYR A 379 12.63 5.03 12.98
CA TYR A 379 12.01 5.34 14.26
C TYR A 379 12.75 6.52 14.90
N PRO A 380 12.06 7.50 15.52
CA PRO A 380 12.78 8.43 16.38
C PRO A 380 13.68 7.56 17.26
N PRO A 381 15.01 7.76 17.26
CA PRO A 381 15.89 6.92 18.04
C PRO A 381 15.32 6.87 19.45
N ASP A 382 15.31 5.68 20.07
CA ASP A 382 14.83 5.47 21.44
C ASP A 382 15.50 6.42 22.46
N ASP A 383 16.51 7.19 22.02
CA ASP A 383 17.29 8.19 22.74
C ASP A 383 16.75 9.63 22.72
N ILE A 384 15.53 9.93 22.21
CA ILE A 384 14.89 11.21 22.55
C ILE A 384 14.44 11.15 24.01
N LYS A 385 15.39 11.33 24.93
CA LYS A 385 15.09 11.70 26.31
C LYS A 385 14.32 13.03 26.26
N PRO A 386 13.16 13.13 26.92
CA PRO A 386 12.47 14.41 27.00
C PRO A 386 13.44 15.44 27.60
N ALA A 387 13.64 16.54 26.88
CA ALA A 387 14.34 17.68 27.43
C ALA A 387 13.59 18.09 28.71
N VAL A 388 14.26 17.94 29.84
CA VAL A 388 13.79 18.47 31.12
C VAL A 388 13.86 19.99 31.01
N THR A 389 12.79 20.59 30.50
CA THR A 389 12.51 22.01 30.71
C THR A 389 11.74 22.14 32.00
N GLN A 390 12.45 22.58 33.04
CA GLN A 390 11.87 23.23 34.20
C GLN A 390 11.14 24.50 33.74
N ALA A 391 9.81 24.45 33.62
CA ALA A 391 8.89 25.56 33.89
C ALA A 391 7.47 25.09 33.59
N GLY A 392 6.59 25.19 34.58
CA GLY A 392 5.26 24.60 34.58
C GLY A 392 4.34 25.14 33.49
N VAL A 393 3.95 24.24 32.58
CA VAL A 393 2.65 24.22 31.91
C VAL A 393 2.25 22.75 31.83
N GLU A 394 1.34 22.30 32.70
CA GLU A 394 0.80 20.93 32.71
C GLU A 394 -0.09 20.73 31.47
N GLY A 395 0.51 20.32 30.36
CA GLY A 395 -0.21 19.82 29.19
C GLY A 395 -0.65 18.38 29.41
N LYS A 396 -1.95 18.11 29.22
CA LYS A 396 -2.54 16.77 29.13
C LYS A 396 -1.94 16.03 27.93
N TYR A 397 -0.84 15.30 28.15
CA TYR A 397 -0.35 14.31 27.19
C TYR A 397 -0.48 12.93 27.82
N LEU A 398 -1.56 12.23 27.47
CA LEU A 398 -1.61 10.78 27.61
C LEU A 398 -0.45 10.21 26.78
N SER A 399 0.37 9.37 27.39
CA SER A 399 1.54 8.78 26.73
C SER A 399 1.10 7.89 25.56
N HIS A 400 1.24 8.41 24.34
CA HIS A 400 0.88 7.77 23.09
C HIS A 400 1.91 6.71 22.64
N SER A 401 1.66 5.45 23.01
CA SER A 401 2.33 4.28 22.41
C SER A 401 1.30 3.26 21.89
N HIS A 402 0.25 3.76 21.23
CA HIS A 402 -0.84 2.96 20.65
C HIS A 402 -0.42 2.35 19.30
N ARG A 403 0.58 1.47 19.28
CA ARG A 403 1.08 0.87 18.03
C ARG A 403 1.20 -0.65 18.10
N SER A 404 0.05 -1.33 18.05
CA SER A 404 -0.25 -2.53 17.23
C SER A 404 -1.35 -3.38 17.89
N LEU A 405 -2.59 -3.21 17.43
CA LEU A 405 -3.81 -3.86 17.95
C LEU A 405 -4.40 -4.90 16.97
N LEU A 406 -4.09 -4.81 15.67
CA LEU A 406 -4.57 -5.75 14.64
C LEU A 406 -3.75 -7.06 14.57
N SER A 407 -2.45 -7.03 14.90
CA SER A 407 -1.53 -8.16 14.67
C SER A 407 -1.84 -9.38 15.54
N ARG A 408 -2.35 -9.20 16.76
CA ARG A 408 -2.62 -10.30 17.70
C ARG A 408 -4.05 -10.83 17.56
N ALA A 409 -4.99 -9.96 17.20
CA ALA A 409 -6.36 -10.26 16.80
C ALA A 409 -6.37 -11.28 15.66
N LEU A 410 -5.56 -11.02 14.63
CA LEU A 410 -5.46 -11.86 13.45
C LEU A 410 -4.65 -13.15 13.69
N HIS A 411 -3.61 -13.10 14.54
CA HIS A 411 -2.95 -14.32 15.04
C HIS A 411 -3.90 -15.25 15.81
N ALA A 412 -4.81 -14.71 16.63
CA ALA A 412 -5.83 -15.51 17.31
C ALA A 412 -6.78 -16.16 16.30
N LEU A 413 -7.17 -15.46 15.22
CA LEU A 413 -8.02 -15.99 14.16
C LEU A 413 -7.34 -17.13 13.37
N LEU A 414 -6.05 -17.02 13.04
CA LEU A 414 -5.29 -18.12 12.42
C LEU A 414 -5.18 -19.36 13.31
N GLY A 415 -5.12 -19.17 14.64
CA GLY A 415 -5.19 -20.25 15.61
C GLY A 415 -6.51 -21.04 15.55
N PHE A 416 -7.65 -20.36 15.34
CA PHE A 416 -8.97 -20.99 15.22
C PHE A 416 -9.18 -21.70 13.87
N VAL A 417 -8.72 -21.13 12.76
CA VAL A 417 -8.88 -21.73 11.41
C VAL A 417 -8.07 -23.03 11.28
N HIS A 418 -6.85 -23.08 11.84
CA HIS A 418 -6.01 -24.28 11.80
C HIS A 418 -6.57 -25.45 12.63
N VAL A 419 -7.35 -25.17 13.68
CA VAL A 419 -7.99 -26.21 14.52
C VAL A 419 -9.22 -26.79 13.82
N SER A 420 -10.04 -25.96 13.18
CA SER A 420 -11.22 -26.43 12.43
C SER A 420 -10.87 -27.31 11.23
N HIS A 421 -9.78 -27.02 10.52
CA HIS A 421 -9.38 -27.80 9.35
C HIS A 421 -8.74 -29.16 9.70
N ARG A 422 -8.24 -29.34 10.93
CA ARG A 422 -7.73 -30.63 11.44
C ARG A 422 -8.82 -31.53 12.01
N LEU A 423 -9.97 -31.00 12.41
CA LEU A 423 -11.10 -31.78 12.93
C LEU A 423 -12.03 -32.31 11.82
N GLN A 424 -11.78 -31.93 10.56
CA GLN A 424 -12.54 -32.40 9.38
C GLN A 424 -11.74 -33.34 8.46
N ARG A 425 -10.60 -33.89 8.92
CA ARG A 425 -9.84 -34.92 8.20
C ARG A 425 -9.71 -36.20 9.00
#